data_AF-K2F6X0-F1
#
_entry.id   AF-K2F6X0-F1
#
_cell.length_a   1.000
_cell.length_b   1.000
_cell.length_c   1.000
_cell.angle_alpha   90.00
_cell.angle_beta   90.00
_cell.angle_gamma   90.00
#
_symmetry.space_group_name_H-M   'P 1'
#
loop_
_entity.id
_entity.type
_entity.pdbx_description
1 polymer ?
#
loop_
_entity_poly.entity_id
_entity_poly.type
_entity_poly.pdbx_seq_one_letter_code
_entity_poly.pdbx_strand_id
1 'polypeptide(L)'
;MLKINSNLTEKIKQKISEENSFYISIKLETSKIFFIFFSSLYFFTYLCILWWFMLEYTSKALFVIYPLFVFSSFALIYDSIVYSMVLYTENKVFKYFVLIILILLYIFLILLHLGFKLNF
;
A
#
# COMPACT_ATOMS: atom_id res chain seq x y z
N MET A 1 -26.33 5.03 -39.63
CA MET A 1 -25.94 5.65 -38.34
C MET A 1 -26.69 4.92 -37.24
N LEU A 2 -26.08 3.92 -36.59
CA LEU A 2 -26.74 3.14 -35.54
C LEU A 2 -26.90 4.04 -34.31
N LYS A 3 -28.15 4.41 -33.97
CA LYS A 3 -28.47 5.06 -32.69
C LYS A 3 -28.26 4.04 -31.58
N ILE A 4 -27.04 4.01 -31.05
CA ILE A 4 -26.73 3.24 -29.84
C ILE A 4 -27.62 3.82 -28.73
N ASN A 5 -28.44 2.97 -28.13
CA ASN A 5 -29.36 3.33 -27.06
C ASN A 5 -28.56 3.84 -25.85
N SER A 6 -28.69 5.12 -25.53
CA SER A 6 -27.97 5.79 -24.43
C SER A 6 -28.15 5.08 -23.09
N ASN A 7 -29.33 4.48 -22.89
CA ASN A 7 -29.71 3.73 -21.70
C ASN A 7 -28.90 2.43 -21.54
N LEU A 8 -28.43 1.85 -22.65
CA LEU A 8 -27.62 0.64 -22.68
C LEU A 8 -26.15 0.96 -22.39
N THR A 9 -25.65 2.09 -22.90
CA THR A 9 -24.30 2.59 -22.57
C THR A 9 -24.18 3.04 -21.11
N GLU A 10 -25.23 3.64 -20.53
CA GLU A 10 -25.25 4.03 -19.12
C GLU A 10 -25.25 2.81 -18.19
N LYS A 11 -26.04 1.78 -18.48
CA LYS A 11 -26.02 0.51 -17.72
C LYS A 11 -24.67 -0.20 -17.77
N ILE A 12 -24.02 -0.23 -18.94
CA ILE A 12 -22.68 -0.80 -19.09
C ILE A 12 -21.67 -0.01 -18.24
N LYS A 13 -21.73 1.32 -18.28
CA LYS A 13 -20.85 2.20 -17.50
C LYS A 13 -21.08 2.05 -15.99
N GLN A 14 -22.32 1.90 -15.55
CA GLN A 14 -22.67 1.61 -14.15
C GLN A 14 -22.12 0.26 -13.70
N LYS A 15 -22.31 -0.79 -14.49
CA LYS A 15 -21.83 -2.15 -14.15
C LYS A 15 -20.31 -2.23 -14.07
N ILE A 16 -19.61 -1.55 -14.98
CA ILE A 16 -18.14 -1.41 -14.96
C ILE A 16 -17.68 -0.58 -13.75
N SER A 17 -18.46 0.42 -13.33
CA SER A 17 -18.16 1.22 -12.13
C SER A 17 -18.34 0.41 -10.85
N GLU A 18 -19.36 -0.44 -10.77
CA GLU A 18 -19.61 -1.36 -9.66
C GLU A 18 -18.55 -2.46 -9.57
N GLU A 19 -18.13 -3.05 -10.69
CA GLU A 19 -17.03 -4.02 -10.71
C GLU A 19 -15.70 -3.38 -10.28
N ASN A 20 -15.42 -2.15 -10.73
CA ASN A 20 -14.22 -1.43 -10.32
C ASN A 20 -14.22 -1.09 -8.82
N SER A 21 -15.36 -0.69 -8.25
CA SER A 21 -15.44 -0.40 -6.82
C SER A 21 -15.27 -1.66 -5.97
N PHE A 22 -15.82 -2.79 -6.41
CA PHE A 22 -15.65 -4.10 -5.75
C PHE A 22 -14.19 -4.57 -5.78
N TYR A 23 -13.54 -4.50 -6.94
CA TYR A 23 -12.12 -4.85 -7.07
C TYR A 23 -11.22 -3.99 -6.17
N ILE A 24 -11.46 -2.68 -6.14
CA ILE A 24 -10.67 -1.74 -5.32
C ILE A 24 -10.90 -2.00 -3.82
N SER A 25 -12.12 -2.37 -3.42
CA SER A 25 -12.43 -2.79 -2.05
C SER A 25 -11.65 -4.06 -1.64
N ILE A 26 -11.67 -5.10 -2.47
CA ILE A 26 -10.92 -6.35 -2.22
C ILE A 26 -9.41 -6.06 -2.12
N LYS A 27 -8.90 -5.21 -3.01
CA LYS A 27 -7.50 -4.83 -3.02
C LYS A 27 -7.10 -4.14 -1.71
N LEU A 28 -7.92 -3.20 -1.23
CA LEU A 28 -7.71 -2.53 0.05
C LEU A 28 -7.71 -3.52 1.24
N GLU A 29 -8.68 -4.45 1.28
CA GLU A 29 -8.73 -5.48 2.33
C GLU A 29 -7.49 -6.38 2.32
N THR A 30 -7.03 -6.77 1.13
CA THR A 30 -5.80 -7.56 0.98
C THR A 30 -4.59 -6.79 1.53
N SER A 31 -4.45 -5.51 1.17
CA SER A 31 -3.36 -4.66 1.66
C SER A 31 -3.42 -4.43 3.18
N LYS A 32 -4.63 -4.32 3.77
CA LYS A 32 -4.80 -4.27 5.23
C LYS A 32 -4.30 -5.55 5.91
N ILE A 33 -4.69 -6.72 5.40
CA ILE A 33 -4.28 -8.00 5.97
C ILE A 33 -2.75 -8.14 5.92
N PHE A 34 -2.13 -7.82 4.78
CA PHE A 34 -0.67 -7.83 4.64
C PHE A 34 0.01 -6.85 5.60
N PHE A 35 -0.52 -5.65 5.76
CA PHE A 35 -0.01 -4.68 6.72
C PHE A 35 -0.08 -5.19 8.15
N ILE A 36 -1.25 -5.72 8.58
CA ILE A 36 -1.44 -6.28 9.93
C ILE A 36 -0.43 -7.42 10.18
N PHE A 37 -0.29 -8.32 9.20
CA PHE A 37 0.64 -9.44 9.30
C PHE A 37 2.09 -8.96 9.47
N PHE A 38 2.59 -8.09 8.59
CA PHE A 38 3.98 -7.62 8.70
C PHE A 38 4.22 -6.67 9.87
N SER A 39 3.23 -5.86 10.25
CA SER A 39 3.30 -5.01 11.43
C SER A 39 3.38 -5.85 12.70
N SER A 40 2.60 -6.93 12.80
CA SER A 40 2.68 -7.84 13.94
C SER A 40 4.04 -8.54 14.00
N LEU A 41 4.52 -9.09 12.89
CA LEU A 41 5.86 -9.70 12.80
C LEU A 41 6.97 -8.73 13.21
N TYR A 42 6.93 -7.50 12.69
CA TYR A 42 7.91 -6.46 13.02
C TYR A 42 7.88 -6.12 14.51
N PHE A 43 6.68 -5.93 15.07
CA PHE A 43 6.49 -5.65 16.48
C PHE A 43 6.97 -6.79 17.39
N PHE A 44 6.61 -8.04 17.08
CA PHE A 44 7.08 -9.21 17.84
C PHE A 44 8.60 -9.35 17.79
N THR A 45 9.20 -9.16 16.61
CA THR A 45 10.66 -9.24 16.46
C THR A 45 11.35 -8.15 17.28
N TYR A 46 10.79 -6.94 17.30
CA TYR A 46 11.29 -5.85 18.12
C TYR A 46 11.16 -6.14 19.63
N LEU A 47 10.03 -6.71 20.08
CA LEU A 47 9.84 -7.16 21.46
C LEU A 47 10.88 -8.20 21.88
N CYS A 48 11.18 -9.18 21.01
CA CYS A 48 12.21 -10.17 21.30
C CYS A 48 13.61 -9.53 21.49
N ILE A 49 13.94 -8.50 20.70
CA ILE A 49 15.19 -7.75 20.85
C ILE A 49 15.22 -7.02 22.20
N LEU A 50 14.12 -6.33 22.58
CA LEU A 50 14.02 -5.64 23.87
C LEU A 50 14.16 -6.59 25.06
N TRP A 51 13.63 -7.81 24.94
CA TRP A 51 13.78 -8.87 25.95
C TRP A 51 15.12 -9.60 25.92
N TRP A 52 16.06 -9.18 25.07
CA TRP A 52 17.36 -9.83 24.89
C TRP A 52 17.27 -11.29 24.42
N PHE A 53 16.13 -11.69 23.88
CA PHE A 53 15.85 -13.07 23.48
C PHE A 53 16.48 -13.34 22.10
N MET A 54 17.46 -14.25 22.07
CA MET A 54 18.09 -14.74 20.83
C MET A 54 18.52 -13.61 19.88
N LEU A 55 19.19 -12.58 20.43
CA LEU A 55 19.55 -11.32 19.75
C LEU A 55 20.15 -11.51 18.35
N GLU A 56 21.01 -12.50 18.17
CA GLU A 56 21.70 -12.72 16.91
C GLU A 56 20.75 -13.18 15.79
N TYR A 57 19.73 -13.96 16.14
CA TYR A 57 18.70 -14.43 15.20
C TYR A 57 17.61 -13.38 15.00
N THR A 58 17.20 -12.69 16.07
CA THR A 58 16.12 -11.69 16.03
C THR A 58 16.55 -10.41 15.33
N SER A 59 17.81 -9.99 15.46
CA SER A 59 18.36 -8.87 14.68
C SER A 59 18.42 -9.16 13.17
N LYS A 60 18.85 -10.38 12.79
CA LYS A 60 18.83 -10.84 11.38
C LYS A 60 17.40 -10.91 10.84
N ALA A 61 16.45 -11.41 11.63
CA ALA A 61 15.04 -11.42 11.26
C ALA A 61 14.48 -10.00 11.10
N LEU A 62 14.81 -9.07 12.01
CA LEU A 62 14.38 -7.67 11.94
C LEU A 62 14.85 -7.00 10.65
N PHE A 63 16.09 -7.28 10.23
CA PHE A 63 16.64 -6.76 8.97
C PHE A 63 15.83 -7.17 7.75
N VAL A 64 15.28 -8.39 7.73
CA VAL A 64 14.43 -8.88 6.63
C VAL A 64 13.00 -8.39 6.76
N ILE A 65 12.45 -8.35 7.97
CA ILE A 65 11.05 -7.98 8.22
C ILE A 65 10.83 -6.47 8.04
N TYR A 66 11.80 -5.64 8.38
CA TYR A 66 11.71 -4.18 8.27
C TYR A 66 11.31 -3.69 6.85
N PRO A 67 12.00 -4.05 5.75
CA PRO A 67 11.59 -3.61 4.42
C PRO A 67 10.20 -4.12 4.04
N LEU A 68 9.84 -5.36 4.43
CA LEU A 68 8.50 -5.91 4.17
C LEU A 68 7.40 -5.12 4.90
N PHE A 69 7.65 -4.70 6.14
CA PHE A 69 6.76 -3.83 6.90
C PHE A 69 6.63 -2.43 6.26
N VAL A 70 7.73 -1.84 5.81
CA VAL A 70 7.70 -0.55 5.12
C VAL A 70 6.90 -0.65 3.82
N PHE A 71 7.12 -1.69 3.02
CA PHE A 71 6.36 -1.95 1.80
C PHE A 71 4.86 -2.14 2.06
N SER A 72 4.49 -2.93 3.05
CA SER A 72 3.07 -3.16 3.37
C SER A 72 2.39 -1.89 3.88
N SER A 73 3.11 -1.04 4.61
CA SER A 73 2.64 0.28 5.04
C SER A 73 2.34 1.18 3.84
N PHE A 74 3.26 1.27 2.88
CA PHE A 74 3.06 2.07 1.67
C PHE A 74 1.93 1.53 0.79
N ALA A 75 1.83 0.22 0.64
CA ALA A 75 0.74 -0.42 -0.10
C ALA A 75 -0.62 -0.08 0.51
N LEU A 76 -0.74 -0.15 1.84
CA LEU A 76 -1.96 0.21 2.54
C LEU A 76 -2.33 1.69 2.36
N ILE A 77 -1.36 2.60 2.53
CA ILE A 77 -1.59 4.04 2.33
C ILE A 77 -2.05 4.32 0.90
N TYR A 78 -1.37 3.73 -0.08
CA TYR A 78 -1.72 3.89 -1.48
C TYR A 78 -3.15 3.40 -1.77
N ASP A 79 -3.47 2.17 -1.40
CA ASP A 79 -4.78 1.59 -1.68
C ASP A 79 -5.90 2.30 -0.92
N SER A 80 -5.62 2.79 0.31
CA SER A 80 -6.57 3.59 1.08
C SER A 80 -6.87 4.92 0.38
N ILE A 81 -5.85 5.58 -0.17
CA ILE A 81 -6.03 6.80 -0.95
C ILE A 81 -6.77 6.52 -2.25
N VAL A 82 -6.43 5.45 -2.98
CA VAL A 82 -7.14 5.07 -4.21
C VAL A 82 -8.61 4.80 -3.92
N TYR A 83 -8.91 4.09 -2.83
CA TYR A 83 -10.27 3.83 -2.39
C TYR A 83 -11.01 5.12 -2.05
N SER A 84 -10.41 6.02 -1.27
CA SER A 84 -10.98 7.34 -0.97
C SER A 84 -11.21 8.17 -2.24
N MET A 85 -10.27 8.18 -3.19
CA MET A 85 -10.46 8.90 -4.43
C MET A 85 -11.56 8.29 -5.30
N VAL A 86 -11.74 6.97 -5.31
CA VAL A 86 -12.85 6.34 -6.04
C VAL A 86 -14.20 6.70 -5.44
N LEU A 87 -14.28 6.83 -4.11
CA LEU A 87 -15.49 7.24 -3.42
C LEU A 87 -15.79 8.74 -3.53
N TYR A 88 -14.76 9.60 -3.53
CA TYR A 88 -14.92 11.04 -3.34
C TYR A 88 -14.44 11.91 -4.52
N THR A 89 -13.76 11.37 -5.53
CA THR A 89 -13.12 12.19 -6.57
C THR A 89 -13.10 11.54 -7.96
N GLU A 90 -13.82 12.12 -8.92
CA GLU A 90 -13.77 11.70 -10.33
C GLU A 90 -12.42 12.04 -11.03
N ASN A 91 -11.59 12.91 -10.40
CA ASN A 91 -10.43 13.49 -11.05
C ASN A 91 -9.21 12.56 -11.07
N LYS A 92 -8.97 11.91 -12.20
CA LYS A 92 -7.87 10.95 -12.43
C LYS A 92 -6.47 11.55 -12.24
N VAL A 93 -6.29 12.85 -12.42
CA VAL A 93 -4.96 13.52 -12.31
C VAL A 93 -4.44 13.47 -10.87
N PHE A 94 -5.32 13.62 -9.89
CA PHE A 94 -4.96 13.61 -8.47
C PHE A 94 -4.43 12.22 -8.02
N LYS A 95 -4.93 11.14 -8.64
CA LYS A 95 -4.47 9.76 -8.38
C LYS A 95 -2.99 9.59 -8.71
N TYR A 96 -2.55 10.06 -9.88
CA TYR A 96 -1.15 9.96 -10.30
C TYR A 96 -0.23 10.85 -9.46
N PHE A 97 -0.71 12.03 -9.05
CA PHE A 97 0.06 12.94 -8.21
C PHE A 97 0.38 12.30 -6.84
N VAL A 98 -0.60 11.65 -6.22
CA VAL A 98 -0.37 10.98 -4.92
C VAL A 98 0.53 9.74 -5.06
N LEU A 99 0.42 8.98 -6.15
CA LEU A 99 1.35 7.89 -6.44
C LEU A 99 2.80 8.39 -6.52
N ILE A 100 3.03 9.50 -7.24
CA ILE A 100 4.37 10.10 -7.38
C ILE A 100 4.92 10.52 -6.01
N ILE A 101 4.10 11.13 -5.16
CA ILE A 101 4.51 11.52 -3.80
C ILE A 101 4.91 10.29 -2.97
N LEU A 102 4.10 9.23 -2.98
CA LEU A 102 4.40 8.00 -2.24
C LEU A 102 5.69 7.33 -2.71
N ILE A 103 5.91 7.29 -4.03
CA ILE A 103 7.15 6.74 -4.61
C ILE A 103 8.37 7.58 -4.21
N LEU A 104 8.28 8.92 -4.26
CA LEU A 104 9.36 9.80 -3.83
C LEU A 104 9.69 9.61 -2.35
N LEU A 105 8.66 9.49 -1.51
CA LEU A 105 8.82 9.26 -0.07
C LEU A 105 9.44 7.89 0.22
N TYR A 106 9.08 6.87 -0.57
CA TYR A 106 9.68 5.54 -0.50
C TYR A 106 11.17 5.55 -0.90
N ILE A 107 11.51 6.15 -2.05
CA ILE A 107 12.90 6.29 -2.51
C ILE A 107 13.73 7.05 -1.46
N PHE A 108 13.18 8.11 -0.89
CA PHE A 108 13.83 8.88 0.16
C PHE A 108 14.13 8.04 1.41
N LEU A 109 13.18 7.22 1.87
CA LEU A 109 13.40 6.33 3.02
C LEU A 109 14.45 5.25 2.74
N ILE A 110 14.45 4.67 1.54
CA ILE A 110 15.50 3.72 1.14
C ILE A 110 16.87 4.42 1.12
N LEU A 111 16.95 5.62 0.53
CA LEU A 111 18.18 6.39 0.45
C LEU A 111 18.70 6.78 1.84
N LEU A 112 17.81 7.16 2.76
CA LEU A 112 18.16 7.35 4.16
C LEU A 112 18.73 6.07 4.76
N HIS A 113 18.06 4.93 4.57
CA HIS A 113 18.49 3.66 5.13
C HIS A 113 19.84 3.18 4.54
N LEU A 114 20.05 3.30 3.23
CA LEU A 114 21.32 2.98 2.56
C LEU A 114 22.42 3.98 2.92
N GLY A 115 22.09 5.27 3.02
CA GLY A 115 23.02 6.34 3.39
C GLY A 115 23.49 6.22 4.84
N PHE A 116 22.61 5.82 5.76
CA PHE A 116 22.99 5.49 7.14
C PHE A 116 23.93 4.27 7.22
N LYS A 117 23.89 3.37 6.24
CA LYS A 117 24.78 2.20 6.17
C LYS A 117 26.15 2.50 5.53
N LEU A 118 26.28 3.62 4.80
CA LEU A 118 27.53 4.04 4.15
C LEU A 118 28.38 4.97 5.03
N ASN A 119 27.79 5.59 6.06
CA ASN A 119 28.45 6.52 6.97
C ASN A 119 28.82 5.90 8.34
N PHE A 120 28.81 4.56 8.46
CA PHE A 120 29.22 3.83 9.66
C PHE A 120 30.21 2.72 9.32
#